data_AF-A0A1X7UR90-F1
#
_entry.id   AF-A0A1X7UR90-F1
#
_cell.length_a   1.000
_cell.length_b   1.000
_cell.length_c   1.000
_cell.angle_alpha   90.00
_cell.angle_beta   90.00
_cell.angle_gamma   90.00
#
_symmetry.space_group_name_H-M   'P 1'
#
loop_
_entity.id
_entity.type
_entity.pdbx_description
1 polymer ?
#
loop_
_entity_poly.entity_id
_entity_poly.type
_entity_poly.pdbx_seq_one_letter_code
_entity_poly.pdbx_strand_id
1 'polypeptide(L)'
;MDQDTKIDDAATYFGITFKEEQQQAIKYFLSGKDTFVILPTGFGKSLCYQCLPIAIGSESPIIIVVSPLIALMKDQVQALRSRGIKAGFLIGDDGDDHSEMKRGLMDGEFELMYFIPEAILQTKISKAHCFSSLPKTN
;
A
#
# COMPACT_ATOMS: atom_id res chain seq x y z
N MET A 1 5.68 -17.75 8.80
CA MET A 1 4.23 -17.76 8.51
C MET A 1 4.06 -18.09 7.05
N ASP A 2 3.18 -19.03 6.74
CA ASP A 2 2.89 -19.41 5.35
C ASP A 2 2.19 -18.25 4.61
N GLN A 3 2.37 -18.16 3.30
CA GLN A 3 1.78 -17.09 2.48
C GLN A 3 0.26 -17.18 2.48
N ASP A 4 -0.30 -18.39 2.50
CA ASP A 4 -1.75 -18.59 2.49
C ASP A 4 -2.38 -18.07 3.80
N THR A 5 -1.75 -18.32 4.96
CA THR A 5 -2.18 -17.72 6.25
C THR A 5 -2.17 -16.19 6.21
N LYS A 6 -1.13 -15.58 5.63
CA LYS A 6 -1.04 -14.10 5.49
C LYS A 6 -2.19 -13.53 4.67
N ILE A 7 -2.58 -14.23 3.60
CA ILE A 7 -3.67 -13.82 2.72
C ILE A 7 -5.01 -14.00 3.43
N ASP A 8 -5.19 -15.08 4.17
CA ASP A 8 -6.42 -15.37 4.92
C ASP A 8 -6.66 -14.38 6.08
N ASP A 9 -5.60 -14.01 6.80
CA ASP A 9 -5.66 -12.98 7.85
C ASP A 9 -6.09 -11.64 7.25
N ALA A 10 -5.52 -11.28 6.09
CA ALA A 10 -5.90 -10.07 5.37
C ALA A 10 -7.34 -10.13 4.83
N ALA A 11 -7.80 -11.28 4.34
CA ALA A 11 -9.17 -11.47 3.89
C ALA A 11 -10.17 -11.28 5.04
N THR A 12 -9.85 -11.87 6.20
CA THR A 12 -10.62 -11.77 7.44
C THR A 12 -10.70 -10.33 7.93
N TYR A 13 -9.57 -9.61 7.94
CA TYR A 13 -9.51 -8.21 8.34
C TYR A 13 -10.41 -7.31 7.49
N PHE A 14 -10.41 -7.52 6.18
CA PHE A 14 -11.23 -6.74 5.25
C PHE A 14 -12.69 -7.21 5.18
N GLY A 15 -13.02 -8.36 5.78
CA GLY A 15 -14.35 -8.96 5.72
C GLY A 15 -14.73 -9.43 4.32
N ILE A 16 -13.76 -9.95 3.56
CA ILE A 16 -13.91 -10.34 2.15
C ILE A 16 -13.39 -11.75 1.90
N THR A 17 -13.74 -12.28 0.73
CA THR A 17 -13.05 -13.43 0.14
C THR A 17 -12.38 -12.96 -1.14
N PHE A 18 -11.07 -13.14 -1.23
CA PHE A 18 -10.34 -12.83 -2.45
C PHE A 18 -10.74 -13.78 -3.58
N LYS A 19 -10.80 -13.25 -4.79
CA LYS A 19 -10.90 -14.06 -6.01
C LYS A 19 -9.55 -14.74 -6.28
N GLU A 20 -9.58 -15.83 -7.03
CA GLU A 20 -8.40 -16.64 -7.32
C GLU A 20 -7.26 -15.79 -7.92
N GLU A 21 -7.57 -14.93 -8.89
CA GLU A 21 -6.56 -14.09 -9.56
C GLU A 21 -5.98 -13.02 -8.63
N GLN A 22 -6.77 -12.55 -7.65
CA GLN A 22 -6.29 -11.62 -6.63
C GLN A 22 -5.34 -12.33 -5.65
N GLN A 23 -5.71 -13.53 -5.19
CA GLN A 23 -4.88 -14.34 -4.32
C GLN A 23 -3.55 -14.68 -5.00
N GLN A 24 -3.59 -15.11 -6.26
CA GLN A 24 -2.38 -15.38 -7.04
C GLN A 24 -1.49 -14.14 -7.12
N ALA A 25 -2.04 -12.97 -7.47
CA ALA A 25 -1.27 -11.73 -7.54
C ALA A 25 -0.60 -11.37 -6.20
N ILE A 26 -1.34 -11.47 -5.08
CA ILE A 26 -0.81 -11.21 -3.74
C ILE A 26 0.30 -12.22 -3.40
N LYS A 27 0.09 -13.51 -3.70
CA LYS A 27 1.07 -14.58 -3.44
C LYS A 27 2.37 -14.38 -4.22
N TYR A 28 2.27 -14.02 -5.50
CA TYR A 28 3.44 -13.69 -6.33
C TYR A 28 4.20 -12.49 -5.75
N PHE A 29 3.51 -11.43 -5.37
CA PHE A 29 4.14 -10.27 -4.75
C PHE A 29 4.84 -10.63 -3.42
N LEU A 30 4.17 -11.36 -2.53
CA LEU A 30 4.72 -11.84 -1.24
C LEU A 30 5.91 -12.80 -1.41
N SER A 31 6.12 -13.36 -2.61
CA SER A 31 7.30 -14.17 -2.95
C SER A 31 8.51 -13.35 -3.37
N GLY A 32 8.40 -12.01 -3.33
CA GLY A 32 9.46 -11.09 -3.72
C GLY A 32 9.62 -10.95 -5.25
N LYS A 33 8.54 -11.24 -6.00
CA LYS A 33 8.54 -11.14 -7.47
C LYS A 33 7.78 -9.91 -7.93
N ASP A 34 8.33 -9.26 -8.95
CA ASP A 34 7.62 -8.25 -9.71
C ASP A 34 6.36 -8.88 -10.31
N THR A 35 5.21 -8.25 -10.07
CA THR A 35 3.91 -8.81 -10.40
C THR A 35 3.15 -7.84 -11.29
N PHE A 36 2.82 -8.27 -12.50
CA PHE A 36 1.99 -7.53 -13.44
C PHE A 36 0.58 -8.12 -13.45
N VAL A 37 -0.42 -7.27 -13.20
CA VAL A 37 -1.81 -7.69 -12.98
C VAL A 37 -2.73 -6.98 -13.96
N ILE A 38 -3.43 -7.75 -14.80
CA ILE A 38 -4.53 -7.25 -15.64
C ILE A 38 -5.83 -7.88 -15.15
N LEU A 39 -6.70 -7.06 -14.58
CA LEU A 39 -8.04 -7.46 -14.17
C LEU A 39 -9.05 -6.44 -14.68
N PRO A 40 -10.32 -6.81 -14.92
CA PRO A 40 -11.35 -5.87 -15.40
C PRO A 40 -11.70 -4.82 -14.33
N THR A 41 -12.31 -3.71 -14.75
CA THR A 41 -12.81 -2.68 -13.83
C THR A 41 -13.86 -3.29 -12.90
N GLY A 42 -13.91 -2.82 -11.64
CA GLY A 42 -14.80 -3.39 -10.62
C GLY A 42 -14.35 -4.74 -10.04
N PHE A 43 -13.28 -5.36 -10.56
CA PHE A 43 -12.77 -6.63 -10.04
C PHE A 43 -12.06 -6.50 -8.69
N GLY A 44 -11.89 -5.29 -8.15
CA GLY A 44 -11.21 -5.07 -6.87
C GLY A 44 -9.69 -5.12 -6.98
N LYS A 45 -9.10 -4.62 -8.08
CA LYS A 45 -7.64 -4.54 -8.29
C LYS A 45 -6.89 -3.90 -7.12
N SER A 46 -7.50 -2.91 -6.48
CA SER A 46 -6.86 -2.20 -5.37
C SER A 46 -6.66 -3.07 -4.14
N LEU A 47 -7.53 -4.07 -3.93
CA LEU A 47 -7.42 -4.99 -2.80
C LEU A 47 -6.10 -5.77 -2.82
N CYS A 48 -5.54 -6.04 -4.01
CA CYS A 48 -4.27 -6.75 -4.16
C CYS A 48 -3.08 -6.04 -3.51
N TYR A 49 -3.12 -4.71 -3.37
CA TYR A 49 -2.08 -3.95 -2.68
C TYR A 49 -2.56 -3.32 -1.36
N GLN A 50 -3.85 -3.03 -1.22
CA GLN A 50 -4.43 -2.47 0.01
C GLN A 50 -4.42 -3.45 1.18
N CYS A 51 -4.39 -4.75 0.89
CA CYS A 51 -4.34 -5.79 1.92
C CYS A 51 -2.92 -6.04 2.47
N LEU A 52 -1.90 -5.56 1.76
CA LEU A 52 -0.49 -5.83 2.07
C LEU A 52 -0.05 -5.34 3.45
N PRO A 53 -0.50 -4.20 3.99
CA PRO A 53 -0.22 -3.82 5.39
C PRO A 53 -0.54 -4.94 6.38
N ILE A 54 -1.66 -5.64 6.16
CA ILE A 54 -2.11 -6.74 7.02
C ILE A 54 -1.36 -8.02 6.70
N ALA A 55 -1.22 -8.37 5.42
CA ALA A 55 -0.56 -9.60 4.99
C ALA A 55 0.94 -9.64 5.32
N ILE A 56 1.63 -8.50 5.33
CA ILE A 56 3.06 -8.42 5.63
C ILE A 56 3.26 -8.16 7.14
N GLY A 57 2.40 -7.36 7.77
CA GLY A 57 2.38 -7.05 9.21
C GLY A 57 2.96 -5.68 9.56
N SER A 58 2.66 -5.12 10.74
CA SER A 58 2.96 -3.72 11.09
C SER A 58 4.44 -3.38 11.32
N GLU A 59 5.36 -4.35 11.36
CA GLU A 59 6.83 -4.12 11.38
C GLU A 59 7.46 -4.07 9.97
N SER A 60 6.62 -3.98 8.94
CA SER A 60 7.00 -4.11 7.53
C SER A 60 7.22 -2.76 6.86
N PRO A 61 7.88 -2.73 5.67
CA PRO A 61 8.04 -1.49 4.94
C PRO A 61 6.68 -0.88 4.56
N ILE A 62 6.66 0.44 4.46
CA ILE A 62 5.53 1.20 3.95
C ILE A 62 5.16 0.77 2.52
N ILE A 63 3.87 0.62 2.25
CA ILE A 63 3.35 0.36 0.90
C ILE A 63 3.15 1.69 0.17
N ILE A 64 3.81 1.86 -0.96
CA ILE A 64 3.69 3.05 -1.80
C ILE A 64 2.79 2.74 -3.00
N VAL A 65 1.74 3.55 -3.19
CA VAL A 65 0.81 3.42 -4.31
C VAL A 65 0.84 4.69 -5.15
N VAL A 66 1.16 4.57 -6.43
CA VAL A 66 1.15 5.72 -7.35
C VAL A 66 -0.13 5.69 -8.18
N SER A 67 -0.90 6.77 -8.17
CA SER A 67 -2.18 6.89 -8.90
C SER A 67 -2.43 8.32 -9.36
N PRO A 68 -2.95 8.55 -10.57
CA PRO A 68 -3.23 9.90 -11.07
C PRO A 68 -4.56 10.49 -10.54
N LEU A 69 -5.44 9.69 -9.93
CA LEU A 69 -6.81 10.11 -9.60
C LEU A 69 -6.95 10.56 -8.14
N ILE A 70 -6.72 11.85 -7.88
CA ILE A 70 -6.74 12.45 -6.53
C ILE A 70 -8.03 12.17 -5.75
N ALA A 71 -9.20 12.37 -6.37
CA ALA A 71 -10.48 12.17 -5.70
C ALA A 71 -10.63 10.71 -5.22
N LEU A 72 -10.30 9.76 -6.10
CA LEU A 72 -10.33 8.34 -5.77
C LEU A 72 -9.32 7.97 -4.68
N MET A 73 -8.13 8.56 -4.70
CA MET A 73 -7.13 8.36 -3.64
C MET A 73 -7.66 8.79 -2.27
N LYS A 74 -8.34 9.95 -2.19
CA LYS A 74 -8.92 10.45 -0.93
C LYS A 74 -9.97 9.49 -0.37
N ASP A 75 -10.87 9.00 -1.22
CA ASP A 75 -11.90 8.03 -0.84
C ASP A 75 -11.27 6.72 -0.36
N GLN A 76 -10.25 6.23 -1.06
CA GLN A 76 -9.51 5.02 -0.69
C GLN A 76 -8.77 5.17 0.64
N VAL A 77 -8.11 6.31 0.88
CA VAL A 77 -7.44 6.59 2.16
C VAL A 77 -8.44 6.67 3.31
N GLN A 78 -9.59 7.32 3.10
CA GLN A 78 -10.64 7.35 4.12
C GLN A 78 -11.17 5.95 4.45
N ALA A 79 -11.39 5.11 3.43
CA ALA A 79 -11.85 3.74 3.60
C ALA A 79 -10.80 2.83 4.30
N LEU A 80 -9.51 3.10 4.14
CA LEU A 80 -8.44 2.40 4.85
C LEU A 80 -8.35 2.86 6.30
N ARG A 81 -8.39 4.18 6.55
CA ARG A 81 -8.38 4.76 7.90
C ARG A 81 -9.56 4.30 8.73
N SER A 82 -10.75 4.21 8.15
CA SER A 82 -11.95 3.70 8.87
C SER A 82 -11.83 2.23 9.27
N ARG A 83 -10.92 1.48 8.64
CA ARG A 83 -10.57 0.11 9.01
C ARG A 83 -9.41 0.04 9.99
N GLY A 84 -8.79 1.16 10.38
CA GLY A 84 -7.65 1.19 11.29
C GLY A 84 -6.27 1.12 10.61
N ILE A 85 -6.21 1.08 9.28
CA ILE A 85 -4.93 1.13 8.54
C ILE A 85 -4.43 2.57 8.52
N LYS A 86 -3.18 2.78 8.90
CA LYS A 86 -2.54 4.10 8.87
C LYS A 86 -2.19 4.48 7.43
N ALA A 87 -3.19 5.00 6.72
CA ALA A 87 -3.06 5.41 5.33
C ALA A 87 -2.93 6.92 5.16
N GLY A 88 -2.19 7.36 4.15
CA GLY A 88 -2.03 8.78 3.80
C GLY A 88 -1.95 9.00 2.28
N PHE A 89 -1.87 10.26 1.88
CA PHE A 89 -1.63 10.64 0.50
C PHE A 89 -0.79 11.92 0.38
N LEU A 90 -0.04 12.05 -0.70
CA LEU A 90 0.69 13.27 -1.09
C LEU A 90 0.39 13.63 -2.56
N ILE A 91 0.08 14.90 -2.78
CA ILE A 91 -0.31 15.43 -4.10
C ILE A 91 0.74 16.42 -4.64
N GLY A 92 1.73 16.84 -3.85
CA GLY A 92 2.79 17.73 -4.32
C GLY A 92 3.38 18.57 -3.18
N ASP A 93 4.32 19.45 -3.53
CA ASP A 93 5.01 20.33 -2.59
C ASP A 93 4.28 21.67 -2.34
N ASP A 94 3.21 21.94 -3.08
CA ASP A 94 2.56 23.25 -3.11
C ASP A 94 1.62 23.46 -1.90
N GLY A 95 2.20 23.91 -0.77
CA GLY A 95 1.49 24.60 0.32
C GLY A 95 1.46 23.86 1.66
N ASP A 96 1.32 24.64 2.75
CA ASP A 96 1.40 24.26 4.17
C ASP A 96 0.55 23.02 4.62
N ASP A 97 -0.40 22.59 3.80
CA ASP A 97 -1.41 21.56 4.10
C ASP A 97 -0.88 20.11 4.11
N HIS A 98 0.37 19.89 3.69
CA HIS A 98 1.00 18.55 3.66
C HIS A 98 2.20 18.41 4.60
N SER A 99 2.53 19.44 5.39
CA SER A 99 3.67 19.43 6.31
C SER A 99 3.58 18.28 7.33
N GLU A 100 2.41 18.06 7.92
CA GLU A 100 2.18 16.97 8.89
C GLU A 100 2.25 15.59 8.25
N MET A 101 1.65 15.41 7.06
CA MET A 101 1.73 14.15 6.30
C MET A 101 3.18 13.81 5.94
N LYS A 102 3.98 14.80 5.53
CA LYS A 102 5.41 14.61 5.24
C LYS A 102 6.17 14.22 6.49
N ARG A 103 5.90 14.88 7.62
CA ARG A 103 6.50 14.54 8.92
C ARG A 103 6.15 13.12 9.32
N GLY A 104 4.88 12.74 9.35
CA GLY A 104 4.46 11.38 9.69
C GLY A 104 5.04 10.32 8.75
N LEU A 105 5.22 10.65 7.46
CA LEU A 105 5.91 9.76 6.51
C LEU A 105 7.39 9.57 6.87
N MET A 106 8.08 10.63 7.29
CA MET A 106 9.49 10.55 7.74
C MET A 106 9.63 9.81 9.07
N ASP A 107 8.61 9.91 9.94
CA ASP A 107 8.57 9.28 11.26
C ASP A 107 8.07 7.82 11.21
N GLY A 108 7.72 7.30 10.02
CA GLY A 108 7.28 5.91 9.85
C GLY A 108 5.86 5.65 10.36
N GLU A 109 5.02 6.67 10.41
CA GLU A 109 3.66 6.57 10.97
C GLU A 109 2.66 5.89 10.03
N PHE A 110 2.99 5.72 8.74
CA PHE A 110 2.07 5.20 7.72
C PHE A 110 2.44 3.78 7.28
N GLU A 111 1.40 2.95 7.13
CA GLU A 111 1.49 1.61 6.56
C GLU A 111 1.27 1.62 5.04
N LEU A 112 0.49 2.59 4.53
CA LEU A 112 0.22 2.76 3.10
C LEU A 112 0.11 4.23 2.70
N MET A 113 0.85 4.63 1.66
CA MET A 113 0.89 6.01 1.19
C MET A 113 0.60 6.10 -0.30
N TYR A 114 -0.41 6.90 -0.65
CA TYR A 114 -0.70 7.23 -2.03
C TYR A 114 0.09 8.45 -2.50
N PHE A 115 0.54 8.43 -3.75
CA PHE A 115 1.19 9.56 -4.40
C PHE A 115 0.59 9.79 -5.78
N ILE A 116 0.50 11.04 -6.20
CA ILE A 116 0.43 11.32 -7.64
C ILE A 116 1.81 11.12 -8.28
N PRO A 117 1.89 10.82 -9.59
CA PRO A 117 3.15 10.58 -10.29
C PRO A 117 4.20 11.70 -10.10
N GLU A 118 3.78 12.95 -10.10
CA GLU A 118 4.67 14.10 -9.98
C GLU A 118 5.22 14.25 -8.55
N ALA A 119 4.38 13.98 -7.54
CA ALA A 119 4.71 14.15 -6.13
C ALA A 119 5.77 13.15 -5.65
N ILE A 120 5.70 11.89 -6.12
CA ILE A 120 6.69 10.88 -5.72
C ILE A 120 8.09 11.20 -6.23
N LEU A 121 8.21 11.85 -7.39
CA LEU A 121 9.50 12.26 -7.96
C LEU A 121 10.15 13.42 -7.18
N GLN A 122 9.33 14.26 -6.55
CA GLN A 122 9.79 15.40 -5.75
C GLN A 122 10.05 15.02 -4.28
N THR A 123 9.43 13.94 -3.80
CA THR A 123 9.53 13.52 -2.41
C THR A 123 10.86 12.80 -2.14
N LYS A 124 11.67 13.32 -1.21
CA LYS A 124 12.89 12.66 -0.74
C LYS A 124 12.56 11.61 0.31
N ILE A 125 12.25 10.38 -0.12
CA ILE A 125 12.06 9.25 0.78
C ILE A 125 13.42 8.60 1.07
N SER A 126 13.88 8.66 2.31
CA SER A 126 15.15 8.04 2.72
C SER A 126 15.04 6.51 2.68
N LYS A 127 15.98 5.85 1.98
CA LYS A 127 16.04 4.38 1.81
C LYS A 127 16.00 3.58 3.13
N ALA A 128 16.37 4.19 4.25
CA ALA A 128 16.42 3.54 5.56
C ALA A 128 15.06 3.00 6.04
N HIS A 129 13.94 3.60 5.63
CA HIS A 129 12.60 3.21 6.11
C HIS A 129 11.83 2.29 5.15
N CYS A 130 12.23 2.18 3.87
CA CYS A 130 11.45 1.45 2.86
C CYS A 130 11.96 0.02 2.56
N PHE A 131 13.18 -0.34 2.96
CA PHE A 131 13.84 -1.55 2.42
C PHE A 131 14.53 -2.45 3.46
N SER A 132 14.36 -2.20 4.76
CA SER A 132 15.07 -2.99 5.78
C SER A 132 14.61 -4.45 5.87
N SER A 133 13.43 -4.80 5.32
CA SER A 133 12.84 -6.14 5.45
C SER A 133 12.23 -6.75 4.18
N LEU A 134 12.46 -6.17 2.99
CA LEU A 134 12.09 -6.89 1.75
C LEU A 134 12.99 -8.12 1.56
N PRO A 135 12.44 -9.29 1.16
CA PRO A 135 13.25 -10.44 0.82
C PRO A 135 14.24 -10.03 -0.28
N LYS A 136 15.53 -10.25 -0.02
CA LYS A 136 16.58 -10.00 -1.01
C LYS A 136 16.24 -10.77 -2.27
N THR A 137 16.00 -10.06 -3.36
CA THR A 137 15.94 -10.66 -4.70
C THR A 137 17.32 -11.22 -5.00
N ASN A 138 17.39 -12.53 -5.28
CA ASN A 138 18.59 -13.18 -5.82
C ASN A 138 18.84 -12.74 -7.26
#